data_AF-A0A4V2B1P4-F1
#
_entry.id   AF-A0A4V2B1P4-F1
#
_cell.length_a   1.000
_cell.length_b   1.000
_cell.length_c   1.000
_cell.angle_alpha   90.00
_cell.angle_beta   90.00
_cell.angle_gamma   90.00
#
_symmetry.space_group_name_H-M   'P 1'
#
loop_
_entity.id
_entity.type
_entity.pdbx_description
1 polymer ?
#
loop_
_entity_poly.entity_id
_entity_poly.type
_entity_poly.pdbx_seq_one_letter_code
_entity_poly.pdbx_strand_id
1 'polypeptide(L)'
;MRLNGISLRYKILAALTLIPLVGLSFFLLLAVNIFEKDKIAYIFDSSLSVSKTRAARVSSEVNSVLSISQAVVLSYRADTKNLAEAGQYYFEKEAKLEAFEIHALNPLSGGYETTVHLAKDNVKEALGEQALRNELVMQAREKGIAIRRNPSGM
;
A
#
# COMPACT_ATOMS: atom_id res chain seq x y z
N MET A 1 -15.91 -38.71 58.07
CA MET A 1 -15.21 -37.62 58.77
C MET A 1 -16.05 -36.34 58.67
N ARG A 2 -16.64 -35.88 59.77
CA ARG A 2 -17.43 -34.64 59.81
C ARG A 2 -16.49 -33.45 60.06
N LEU A 3 -16.32 -32.58 59.07
CA LEU A 3 -15.54 -31.33 59.16
C LEU A 3 -16.30 -30.29 59.99
N ASN A 4 -16.44 -30.50 61.30
CA ASN A 4 -17.07 -29.53 62.20
C ASN A 4 -16.01 -28.92 63.14
N GLY A 5 -15.18 -28.02 62.60
CA GLY A 5 -14.11 -27.35 63.37
C GLY A 5 -14.01 -25.83 63.16
N ILE A 6 -14.89 -25.22 62.36
CA ILE A 6 -14.80 -23.78 62.03
C ILE A 6 -15.95 -23.03 62.69
N SER A 7 -15.61 -22.03 63.53
CA SER A 7 -16.59 -21.20 64.23
C SER A 7 -17.42 -20.35 63.25
N LEU A 8 -18.67 -20.08 63.61
CA LEU A 8 -19.62 -19.32 62.77
C LEU A 8 -19.07 -17.94 62.36
N ARG A 9 -18.27 -17.31 63.21
CA ARG A 9 -17.59 -16.03 62.92
C ARG A 9 -16.70 -16.10 61.68
N TYR A 10 -15.90 -17.16 61.54
CA TYR A 10 -15.00 -17.30 60.39
C TYR A 10 -15.76 -17.59 59.10
N LYS A 11 -16.89 -18.32 59.17
CA LYS A 11 -17.74 -18.55 58.00
C LYS A 11 -18.36 -17.24 57.49
N ILE A 12 -18.85 -16.40 58.39
CA ILE A 12 -19.41 -15.08 58.05
C ILE A 12 -18.32 -14.16 57.52
N LEU A 13 -17.15 -14.10 58.19
CA LEU A 13 -16.02 -13.30 57.73
C LEU A 13 -15.53 -13.73 56.35
N ALA A 14 -15.45 -15.04 56.09
CA ALA A 14 -15.11 -15.59 54.79
C ALA A 14 -16.16 -15.23 53.73
N ALA A 15 -17.45 -15.33 54.04
CA ALA A 15 -18.50 -14.90 53.11
C ALA A 15 -18.41 -13.39 52.80
N LEU A 16 -18.17 -12.56 53.83
CA LEU A 16 -18.05 -11.11 53.69
C LEU A 16 -16.86 -10.68 52.83
N THR A 17 -15.81 -11.50 52.72
CA THR A 17 -14.62 -11.23 51.90
C THR A 17 -14.65 -11.93 50.54
N LEU A 18 -15.12 -13.18 50.47
CA LEU A 18 -15.21 -13.93 49.21
C LEU A 18 -16.23 -13.34 48.25
N ILE A 19 -17.38 -12.90 48.73
CA ILE A 19 -18.43 -12.31 47.87
C ILE A 19 -17.88 -11.10 47.10
N PRO A 20 -17.31 -10.07 47.75
CA PRO A 20 -16.74 -8.95 47.01
C PRO A 20 -15.51 -9.35 46.19
N LEU A 21 -14.70 -10.32 46.63
CA LEU A 21 -13.53 -10.78 45.86
C LEU A 21 -13.92 -11.47 44.55
N VAL A 22 -14.96 -12.31 44.58
CA VAL A 22 -15.54 -12.92 43.37
C VAL A 22 -16.16 -11.83 42.47
N GLY A 23 -16.89 -10.88 43.06
CA GLY A 23 -17.46 -9.75 42.32
C GLY A 23 -16.39 -8.92 41.59
N LEU A 24 -15.29 -8.59 42.29
CA LEU A 24 -14.16 -7.88 41.70
C LEU A 24 -13.47 -8.69 40.59
N SER A 25 -13.35 -10.01 40.78
CA SER A 25 -12.75 -10.89 39.78
C SER A 25 -13.58 -10.93 38.50
N PHE A 26 -14.91 -11.04 38.61
CA PHE A 26 -15.82 -10.96 37.46
C PHE A 26 -15.74 -9.60 36.77
N PHE A 27 -15.73 -8.51 37.55
CA PHE A 27 -15.59 -7.17 37.01
C PHE A 27 -14.28 -7.02 36.23
N LEU A 28 -13.17 -7.53 36.77
CA LEU A 28 -11.86 -7.45 36.13
C LEU A 28 -11.81 -8.23 34.81
N LEU A 29 -12.38 -9.44 34.78
CA LEU A 29 -12.49 -10.22 33.54
C LEU A 29 -13.29 -9.49 32.46
N LEU A 30 -14.40 -8.86 32.86
CA LEU A 30 -15.24 -8.09 31.94
C LEU A 30 -14.50 -6.85 31.43
N ALA A 31 -13.84 -6.11 32.33
CA ALA A 31 -13.05 -4.94 31.98
C ALA A 31 -11.92 -5.29 31.00
N VAL A 32 -11.17 -6.37 31.23
CA VAL A 32 -10.10 -6.82 30.32
C VAL A 32 -10.67 -7.12 28.93
N ASN A 33 -11.80 -7.81 28.84
CA ASN A 33 -12.43 -8.12 27.56
C ASN A 33 -12.84 -6.87 26.78
N ILE A 34 -13.40 -5.86 27.47
CA ILE A 34 -13.75 -4.58 26.87
C ILE A 34 -12.49 -3.86 26.40
N PHE A 35 -11.46 -3.76 27.23
CA PHE A 35 -10.22 -3.07 26.89
C PHE A 35 -9.49 -3.71 25.70
N GLU A 36 -9.48 -5.04 25.60
CA GLU A 36 -8.89 -5.73 24.45
C GLU A 36 -9.63 -5.40 23.16
N LYS A 37 -10.96 -5.42 23.18
CA LYS A 37 -11.79 -5.07 22.01
C LYS A 37 -11.60 -3.61 21.60
N ASP A 38 -11.61 -2.68 22.54
CA ASP A 38 -11.38 -1.26 22.27
C ASP A 38 -10.00 -1.01 21.67
N LYS A 39 -8.97 -1.69 22.21
CA LYS A 39 -7.61 -1.59 21.67
C LYS A 39 -7.52 -2.09 20.23
N ILE A 40 -8.17 -3.21 19.91
CA ILE A 40 -8.20 -3.74 18.54
C ILE A 40 -8.91 -2.77 17.60
N ALA A 41 -10.07 -2.24 18.02
CA ALA A 41 -10.81 -1.25 17.24
C ALA A 41 -9.96 0.01 16.96
N TYR A 42 -9.27 0.53 17.99
CA TYR A 42 -8.38 1.67 17.84
C TYR A 42 -7.23 1.41 16.86
N ILE A 43 -6.56 0.25 16.96
CA ILE A 43 -5.49 -0.12 16.03
C ILE A 43 -6.03 -0.24 14.60
N PHE A 44 -7.23 -0.81 14.44
CA PHE A 44 -7.88 -0.95 13.15
C PHE A 44 -8.21 0.42 12.53
N ASP A 45 -8.82 1.33 13.30
CA ASP A 45 -9.15 2.68 12.85
C ASP A 45 -7.89 3.48 12.48
N SER A 46 -6.83 3.36 13.30
CA SER A 46 -5.54 3.97 12.99
C SER A 46 -4.96 3.44 11.68
N SER A 47 -4.97 2.12 11.49
CA SER A 47 -4.48 1.47 10.27
C SER A 47 -5.31 1.84 9.03
N LEU A 48 -6.63 1.95 9.19
CA LEU A 48 -7.55 2.36 8.14
C LEU A 48 -7.30 3.82 7.73
N SER A 49 -7.11 4.72 8.69
CA SER A 49 -6.79 6.14 8.44
C SER A 49 -5.48 6.30 7.67
N VAL A 50 -4.42 5.57 8.08
CA VAL A 50 -3.15 5.55 7.36
C VAL A 50 -3.32 5.00 5.93
N SER A 51 -4.09 3.92 5.79
CA SER A 51 -4.35 3.30 4.47
C SER A 51 -5.10 4.25 3.54
N LYS A 52 -6.14 4.94 4.03
CA LYS A 52 -6.87 5.97 3.28
C LYS A 52 -5.94 7.11 2.85
N THR A 53 -5.08 7.57 3.75
CA THR A 53 -4.11 8.64 3.46
C THR A 53 -3.11 8.22 2.39
N ARG A 54 -2.59 6.99 2.47
CA ARG A 54 -1.70 6.43 1.44
C ARG A 54 -2.40 6.28 0.10
N ALA A 55 -3.62 5.76 0.09
CA ALA A 55 -4.43 5.63 -1.13
C ALA A 55 -4.70 6.98 -1.80
N ALA A 56 -5.03 8.01 -1.01
CA ALA A 56 -5.20 9.37 -1.52
C ALA A 56 -3.91 9.92 -2.14
N ARG A 57 -2.76 9.67 -1.49
CA ARG A 57 -1.45 10.06 -2.02
C ARG A 57 -1.12 9.36 -3.33
N VAL A 58 -1.34 8.04 -3.41
CA VAL A 58 -1.15 7.28 -4.66
C VAL A 58 -2.07 7.81 -5.76
N SER A 59 -3.34 8.05 -5.45
CA SER A 59 -4.30 8.59 -6.43
C SER A 59 -3.87 9.95 -6.95
N SER A 60 -3.39 10.83 -6.07
CA SER A 60 -2.85 12.14 -6.45
C SER A 60 -1.62 12.01 -7.33
N GLU A 61 -0.70 11.10 -6.99
CA GLU A 61 0.52 10.88 -7.79
C GLU A 61 0.20 10.30 -9.17
N VAL A 62 -0.71 9.32 -9.25
CA VAL A 62 -1.18 8.76 -10.52
C VAL A 62 -1.84 9.84 -11.38
N ASN A 63 -2.70 10.68 -10.80
CA ASN A 63 -3.32 11.78 -11.51
C ASN A 63 -2.29 12.81 -11.99
N SER A 64 -1.25 13.08 -11.19
CA SER A 64 -0.14 13.95 -11.59
C SER A 64 0.61 13.39 -12.79
N VAL A 65 1.00 12.10 -12.76
CA VAL A 65 1.70 11.44 -13.87
C VAL A 65 0.81 11.37 -15.12
N LEU A 66 -0.49 11.10 -14.95
CA LEU A 66 -1.45 11.06 -16.05
C LEU A 66 -1.56 12.42 -16.75
N SER A 67 -1.72 13.51 -16.00
CA SER A 67 -1.82 14.86 -16.56
C SER A 67 -0.59 15.25 -17.37
N ILE A 68 0.61 14.90 -16.88
CA ILE A 68 1.86 15.12 -17.61
C ILE A 68 1.89 14.26 -18.87
N SER A 69 1.58 12.96 -18.75
CA SER A 69 1.59 12.03 -19.87
C SER A 69 0.63 12.48 -20.98
N GLN A 70 -0.54 13.03 -20.63
CA GLN A 70 -1.47 13.62 -21.58
C GLN A 70 -0.85 14.77 -22.38
N ALA A 71 -0.05 15.64 -21.77
CA ALA A 71 0.63 16.72 -22.48
C ALA A 71 1.59 16.18 -23.56
N VAL A 72 2.29 15.08 -23.26
CA VAL A 72 3.15 14.39 -24.24
C VAL A 72 2.30 13.70 -25.32
N VAL A 73 1.27 12.94 -24.94
CA VAL A 73 0.38 12.23 -25.87
C VAL A 73 -0.34 13.19 -26.84
N LEU A 74 -0.81 14.34 -26.38
CA LEU A 74 -1.54 15.31 -27.21
C LEU A 74 -0.67 15.92 -28.33
N SER A 75 0.65 15.84 -28.18
CA SER A 75 1.60 16.25 -29.22
C SER A 75 1.85 15.15 -30.27
N TYR A 76 1.27 13.96 -30.10
CA TYR A 76 1.41 12.86 -31.04
C TYR A 76 0.69 13.16 -32.34
N ARG A 77 1.42 13.00 -33.43
CA ARG A 77 0.95 13.20 -34.79
C ARG A 77 0.77 11.85 -35.46
N ALA A 78 -0.50 11.46 -35.63
CA ALA A 78 -0.85 10.17 -36.24
C ALA A 78 -0.45 10.09 -37.73
N ASP A 79 -0.34 11.23 -38.41
CA ASP A 79 0.10 11.34 -39.80
C ASP A 79 1.59 11.01 -39.97
N THR A 80 2.44 11.53 -39.08
CA THR A 80 3.89 11.28 -39.12
C THR A 80 4.34 10.13 -38.21
N LYS A 81 3.40 9.54 -37.45
CA LYS A 81 3.65 8.54 -36.40
C LYS A 81 4.75 8.96 -35.41
N ASN A 82 4.85 10.26 -35.12
CA ASN A 82 5.90 10.82 -34.27
C ASN A 82 5.33 11.91 -33.34
N LEU A 83 6.09 12.29 -32.31
CA LEU A 83 5.75 13.43 -31.45
C LEU A 83 6.18 14.74 -32.11
N ALA A 84 5.39 15.79 -31.92
CA ALA A 84 5.81 17.15 -32.20
C ALA A 84 6.93 17.59 -31.23
N GLU A 85 7.71 18.59 -31.63
CA GLU A 85 8.82 19.15 -30.84
C GLU A 85 8.39 19.55 -29.42
N ALA A 86 7.18 20.10 -29.27
CA ALA A 86 6.59 20.42 -27.97
C ALA A 86 6.49 19.18 -27.05
N GLY A 87 6.13 18.01 -27.58
CA GLY A 87 6.03 16.77 -26.81
C GLY A 87 7.37 16.25 -26.33
N GLN A 88 8.38 16.30 -27.19
CA GLN A 88 9.75 15.95 -26.85
C GLN A 88 10.28 16.90 -25.77
N TYR A 89 10.03 18.20 -25.93
CA TYR A 89 10.39 19.22 -24.94
C TYR A 89 9.73 18.96 -23.58
N TYR A 90 8.43 18.65 -23.54
CA TYR A 90 7.74 18.33 -22.28
C TYR A 90 8.29 17.06 -21.63
N PHE A 91 8.59 16.02 -22.41
CA PHE A 91 9.19 14.78 -21.90
C PHE A 91 10.58 15.01 -21.29
N GLU A 92 11.45 15.76 -21.98
CA GLU A 92 12.81 16.05 -21.52
C GLU A 92 12.81 16.88 -20.23
N LYS A 93 11.90 17.85 -20.11
CA LYS A 93 11.81 18.73 -18.95
C LYS A 93 11.16 18.09 -17.73
N GLU A 94 10.29 17.10 -17.91
CA GLU A 94 9.56 16.53 -16.79
C GLU A 94 10.39 15.49 -16.03
N ALA A 95 10.82 15.79 -14.80
CA ALA A 95 11.63 14.88 -13.99
C ALA A 95 10.94 13.55 -13.65
N LYS A 96 9.59 13.50 -13.59
CA LYS A 96 8.85 12.28 -13.24
C LYS A 96 8.77 11.25 -14.37
N LEU A 97 9.05 11.63 -15.61
CA LEU A 97 9.04 10.72 -16.75
C LEU A 97 10.45 10.24 -17.04
N GLU A 98 10.63 8.92 -17.07
CA GLU A 98 11.92 8.27 -17.36
C GLU A 98 11.92 7.68 -18.78
N ALA A 99 10.82 7.04 -19.15
CA ALA A 99 10.57 6.50 -20.48
C ALA A 99 9.10 6.70 -20.87
N PHE A 100 8.84 6.80 -22.17
CA PHE A 100 7.52 6.98 -22.74
C PHE A 100 7.42 6.29 -24.10
N GLU A 101 6.41 5.45 -24.27
CA GLU A 101 6.18 4.68 -25.49
C GLU A 101 4.75 4.82 -25.98
N ILE A 102 4.60 4.92 -27.31
CA ILE A 102 3.29 4.90 -27.96
C ILE A 102 3.24 3.70 -28.89
N HIS A 103 2.30 2.79 -28.62
CA HIS A 103 2.02 1.66 -29.49
C HIS A 103 0.78 1.94 -30.34
N ALA A 104 0.89 1.74 -31.64
CA ALA A 104 -0.24 1.83 -32.58
C ALA A 104 -0.55 0.44 -33.15
N LEU A 105 -1.82 0.19 -33.41
CA LEU A 105 -2.26 -1.07 -34.04
C LEU A 105 -1.77 -1.10 -35.50
N ASN A 106 -1.03 -2.14 -35.88
CA ASN A 106 -0.71 -2.40 -37.28
C ASN A 106 -1.86 -3.20 -37.93
N PRO A 107 -2.59 -2.63 -38.90
CA PRO A 107 -3.73 -3.29 -39.53
C PRO A 107 -3.36 -4.51 -40.38
N LEU A 108 -2.08 -4.73 -40.70
CA LEU A 108 -1.60 -5.86 -41.51
C LEU A 108 -1.20 -7.07 -40.68
N SER A 109 -0.63 -6.87 -39.50
CA SER A 109 -0.20 -7.95 -38.60
C SER A 109 -1.21 -8.24 -37.48
N GLY A 110 -2.17 -7.33 -37.26
CA GLY A 110 -3.08 -7.39 -36.11
C GLY A 110 -2.39 -7.15 -34.76
N GLY A 111 -1.08 -6.86 -34.75
CA GLY A 111 -0.28 -6.61 -33.56
C GLY A 111 -0.10 -5.12 -33.28
N TYR A 112 0.29 -4.80 -32.05
CA TYR A 112 0.69 -3.46 -31.67
C TYR A 112 2.17 -3.25 -31.95
N GLU A 113 2.50 -2.17 -32.66
CA GLU A 113 3.88 -1.78 -32.95
C GLU A 113 4.21 -0.47 -32.24
N THR A 114 5.41 -0.40 -31.65
CA THR A 114 5.92 0.83 -31.03
C THR A 114 6.22 1.85 -32.12
N THR A 115 5.48 2.94 -32.12
CA THR A 115 5.64 4.06 -33.07
C THR A 115 6.55 5.16 -32.54
N VAL A 116 6.55 5.36 -31.22
CA VAL A 116 7.40 6.34 -30.55
C VAL A 116 8.02 5.67 -29.33
N HIS A 117 9.32 5.88 -29.16
CA HIS A 117 10.06 5.51 -27.97
C HIS A 117 10.93 6.69 -27.56
N LEU A 118 10.62 7.27 -26.39
CA LEU A 118 11.43 8.29 -25.74
C LEU A 118 11.96 7.70 -24.43
N ALA A 119 13.27 7.74 -24.23
CA ALA A 119 13.91 7.33 -22.99
C ALA A 119 15.01 8.34 -22.66
N LYS A 120 15.08 8.75 -21.40
CA LYS A 120 16.18 9.60 -20.92
C LYS A 120 17.48 8.80 -20.84
N ASP A 121 18.61 9.49 -20.96
CA ASP A 121 19.92 8.84 -21.05
C ASP A 121 20.24 7.96 -19.83
N ASN A 122 19.70 8.30 -18.65
CA ASN A 122 19.79 7.52 -17.42
C ASN A 122 19.18 6.10 -17.55
N VAL A 123 18.22 5.91 -18.47
CA VAL A 123 17.49 4.66 -18.69
C VAL A 123 18.07 3.87 -19.86
N LYS A 124 18.81 4.51 -20.78
CA LYS A 124 19.44 3.85 -21.93
C LYS A 124 20.53 2.85 -21.52
N GLU A 125 21.22 3.08 -20.39
CA GLU A 125 22.11 2.08 -19.76
C GLU A 125 21.34 0.95 -19.04
N ALA A 126 20.08 1.17 -18.68
CA ALA A 126 19.22 0.24 -17.94
C ALA A 126 18.28 -0.60 -18.83
N LEU A 127 18.49 -0.61 -20.16
CA LEU A 127 17.74 -1.43 -21.13
C LEU A 127 17.93 -2.95 -20.99
N GLY A 128 18.61 -3.41 -19.94
CA GLY A 128 18.32 -4.73 -19.39
C GLY A 128 17.04 -4.64 -18.57
N GLU A 129 15.90 -5.04 -19.12
CA GLU A 129 14.58 -5.02 -18.45
C GLU A 129 14.60 -5.61 -17.02
N GLN A 130 15.54 -6.51 -16.74
CA GLN A 130 15.84 -7.06 -15.41
C GLN A 130 16.60 -6.11 -14.47
N ALA A 131 17.55 -5.32 -14.97
CA ALA A 131 18.32 -4.36 -14.19
C ALA A 131 17.43 -3.20 -13.72
N LEU A 132 16.64 -2.61 -14.63
CA LEU A 132 15.67 -1.57 -14.29
C LEU A 132 14.62 -2.08 -13.28
N ARG A 133 14.11 -3.30 -13.47
CA ARG A 133 13.21 -3.93 -12.48
C ARG A 133 13.86 -4.11 -11.12
N ASN A 134 15.12 -4.55 -11.07
CA ASN A 134 15.81 -4.76 -9.80
C ASN A 134 16.09 -3.45 -9.09
N GLU A 135 16.47 -2.40 -9.83
CA GLU A 135 16.70 -1.07 -9.28
C GLU A 135 15.41 -0.43 -8.77
N LEU A 136 14.31 -0.49 -9.54
CA LEU A 136 13.01 -0.02 -9.09
C LEU A 136 12.51 -0.79 -7.86
N VAL A 137 12.77 -2.09 -7.76
CA VAL A 137 12.46 -2.90 -6.58
C VAL A 137 13.33 -2.51 -5.38
N MET A 138 14.62 -2.18 -5.58
CA MET A 138 15.47 -1.68 -4.51
C MET A 138 15.02 -0.31 -4.01
N GLN A 139 14.78 0.64 -4.91
CA GLN A 139 14.29 1.97 -4.55
C GLN A 139 12.91 1.93 -3.88
N ALA A 140 12.03 1.01 -4.30
CA ALA A 140 10.75 0.78 -3.65
C ALA A 140 10.92 0.24 -2.22
N ARG A 141 11.88 -0.66 -2.00
CA ARG A 141 12.20 -1.20 -0.66
C ARG A 141 12.79 -0.14 0.26
N GLU A 142 13.68 0.72 -0.23
CA GLU A 142 14.24 1.85 0.53
C GLU A 142 13.15 2.85 0.96
N LYS A 143 12.13 3.05 0.11
CA LYS A 143 10.95 3.88 0.42
C LYS A 143 9.89 3.14 1.26
N GLY A 144 10.19 1.92 1.75
CA GLY A 144 9.32 1.14 2.64
C GLY A 144 8.14 0.45 1.95
N ILE A 145 8.17 0.30 0.63
CA ILE A 145 7.14 -0.39 -0.15
C ILE A 145 7.53 -1.86 -0.27
N ALA A 146 6.81 -2.73 0.45
CA ALA A 146 7.04 -4.18 0.41
C ALA A 146 6.39 -4.80 -0.84
N ILE A 147 7.16 -4.95 -1.93
CA ILE A 147 6.73 -5.70 -3.11
C ILE A 147 6.97 -7.19 -2.85
N ARG A 148 5.90 -7.95 -2.51
CA ARG A 148 5.96 -9.42 -2.43
C ARG A 148 5.92 -10.00 -3.85
N ARG A 149 6.95 -10.78 -4.23
CA ARG A 149 6.90 -11.61 -5.45
C ARG A 149 5.84 -12.69 -5.24
N ASN A 150 4.86 -12.76 -6.14
CA ASN A 150 3.96 -13.91 -6.23
C ASN A 150 4.76 -15.10 -6.81
N PRO A 151 4.88 -16.24 -6.12
CA PRO A 151 5.70 -17.38 -6.58
C PRO A 151 5.06 -18.24 -7.68
N SER A 152 3.95 -17.82 -8.29
CA SER A 152 3.27 -18.59 -9.35
C SER A 152 3.60 -18.05 -10.74
N GLY A 153 4.83 -18.29 -11.19
CA GLY A 153 5.31 -17.96 -12.52
C GLY A 153 6.65 -18.62 -12.82
N MET A 154 6.65 -19.96 -12.83
CA MET A 154 7.57 -20.78 -13.65
C MET A 154 6.75 -21.39 -14.78
#